data_AF-A0A3L6J6V7-F1
#
_entry.id   AF-A0A3L6J6V7-F1
#
_cell.length_a   1.000
_cell.length_b   1.000
_cell.length_c   1.000
_cell.angle_alpha   90.00
_cell.angle_beta   90.00
_cell.angle_gamma   90.00
#
_symmetry.space_group_name_H-M   'P 1'
#
loop_
_entity.id
_entity.type
_entity.pdbx_description
1 polymer ?
#
loop_
_entity_poly.entity_id
_entity_poly.type
_entity_poly.pdbx_seq_one_letter_code
_entity_poly.pdbx_strand_id
1 'polypeptide(L)'
;MTITVDDNLLKTFEEQLDPSRPEESPMPAKVLGYGEISTVFEILQEDQSEIAFKRMPLFDTVAQVESYESLYERYNEQLVKIGLQLPEYGATHIVTDSGRIVLYLYQEKQIADAIGNKVIHKVSNDECFLLVRHVFRELNKVWKFNNKHRNKLELAIDGQVSNWSVQEMNPNNPSIGRDTRLEYLDTSTPLMRENGKELLDAVLFLKPTPLVMRWVLKRFYLQDILDRYYDLRRVCLDLVANFLKEQRSDLVPGLIDVTNEFFRNEAVIEHLAPLTPGEVKSYYDNDASTWRLYLRLRRMHRFMSRKVLRRYYPYILPGRIVR
;
A
#
# COMPACT_ATOMS: atom_id res chain seq x y z
N MET A 1 -11.91 11.32 15.86
CA MET A 1 -13.35 11.10 16.09
C MET A 1 -13.60 9.65 15.70
N THR A 2 -14.77 9.22 15.23
CA THR A 2 -14.90 7.91 14.55
C THR A 2 -15.52 8.17 13.18
N ILE A 3 -14.85 7.77 12.09
CA ILE A 3 -15.28 8.01 10.72
C ILE A 3 -16.62 7.31 10.58
N THR A 4 -17.64 8.09 10.21
CA THR A 4 -18.98 7.56 9.95
C THR A 4 -19.12 7.35 8.45
N VAL A 5 -19.27 6.09 8.05
CA VAL A 5 -19.46 5.69 6.64
C VAL A 5 -20.93 5.36 6.40
N ASP A 6 -21.49 5.86 5.29
CA ASP A 6 -22.84 5.50 4.86
C ASP A 6 -22.82 4.23 3.99
N ASP A 7 -23.19 3.08 4.59
CA ASP A 7 -23.25 1.79 3.89
C ASP A 7 -24.29 1.78 2.76
N ASN A 8 -25.37 2.57 2.83
CA ASN A 8 -26.36 2.64 1.74
C ASN A 8 -25.79 3.38 0.54
N LEU A 9 -25.00 4.43 0.79
CA LEU A 9 -24.24 5.14 -0.24
C LEU A 9 -23.20 4.23 -0.88
N LEU A 10 -22.44 3.46 -0.10
CA LEU A 10 -21.48 2.48 -0.64
C LEU A 10 -22.17 1.37 -1.44
N LYS A 11 -23.34 0.89 -0.99
CA LYS A 11 -24.14 -0.06 -1.76
C LYS A 11 -24.59 0.54 -3.10
N THR A 12 -25.14 1.75 -3.06
CA THR A 12 -25.58 2.46 -4.28
C THR A 12 -24.41 2.68 -5.25
N PHE A 13 -23.25 3.06 -4.73
CA PHE A 13 -22.02 3.18 -5.50
C PHE A 13 -21.65 1.85 -6.18
N GLU A 14 -21.65 0.73 -5.45
CA GLU A 14 -21.29 -0.58 -5.99
C GLU A 14 -22.25 -1.13 -7.06
N GLU A 15 -23.53 -0.78 -6.99
CA GLU A 15 -24.51 -1.15 -8.02
C GLU A 15 -24.34 -0.35 -9.31
N GLN A 16 -23.86 0.89 -9.20
CA GLN A 16 -23.75 1.82 -10.32
C GLN A 16 -22.34 1.89 -10.93
N LEU A 17 -21.33 1.40 -10.21
CA LEU A 17 -19.93 1.48 -10.61
C LEU A 17 -19.66 0.74 -11.93
N ASP A 18 -19.02 1.42 -12.89
CA ASP A 18 -18.30 0.78 -13.99
C ASP A 18 -16.80 0.73 -13.64
N PRO A 19 -16.24 -0.45 -13.30
CA PRO A 19 -14.81 -0.58 -12.95
C PRO A 19 -13.84 -0.23 -14.09
N SER A 20 -14.31 -0.06 -15.33
CA SER A 20 -13.45 0.41 -16.42
C SER A 20 -13.38 1.91 -16.56
N ARG A 21 -14.36 2.61 -15.99
CA ARG A 21 -14.51 4.07 -16.06
C ARG A 21 -15.11 4.57 -14.73
N PRO A 22 -14.41 4.36 -13.60
CA PRO A 22 -14.97 4.64 -12.29
C PRO A 22 -15.45 6.10 -12.15
N GLU A 23 -14.70 7.05 -12.70
CA GLU A 23 -15.02 8.49 -12.65
C GLU A 23 -16.15 8.92 -13.61
N GLU A 24 -16.57 8.06 -14.55
CA GLU A 24 -17.74 8.27 -15.42
C GLU A 24 -18.99 7.54 -14.89
N SER A 25 -18.91 6.92 -13.71
CA SER A 25 -20.05 6.21 -13.11
C SER A 25 -21.12 7.22 -12.65
N PRO A 26 -22.41 6.82 -12.56
CA PRO A 26 -23.49 7.72 -12.17
C PRO A 26 -23.29 8.40 -10.81
N MET A 27 -22.65 7.71 -9.85
CA MET A 27 -22.20 8.33 -8.61
C MET A 27 -20.79 8.89 -8.78
N PRO A 28 -20.58 10.20 -8.58
CA PRO A 28 -19.29 10.84 -8.80
C PRO A 28 -18.27 10.36 -7.77
N ALA A 29 -17.14 9.87 -8.26
CA ALA A 29 -15.98 9.54 -7.45
C ALA A 29 -14.71 9.95 -8.17
N LYS A 30 -13.70 10.29 -7.39
CA LYS A 30 -12.37 10.65 -7.88
C LYS A 30 -11.39 9.57 -7.48
N VAL A 31 -10.59 9.09 -8.42
CA VAL A 31 -9.50 8.16 -8.09
C VAL A 31 -8.35 8.96 -7.48
N LEU A 32 -8.04 8.67 -6.22
CA LEU A 32 -6.91 9.28 -5.50
C LEU A 32 -5.59 8.58 -5.82
N GLY A 33 -5.64 7.26 -6.02
CA GLY A 33 -4.45 6.45 -6.28
C GLY A 33 -4.77 5.04 -6.73
N TYR A 34 -3.81 4.44 -7.44
CA TYR A 34 -3.87 3.04 -7.83
C TYR A 34 -2.86 2.25 -7.00
N GLY A 35 -3.35 1.32 -6.18
CA GLY A 35 -2.53 0.26 -5.64
C GLY A 35 -2.25 -0.81 -6.69
N GLU A 36 -1.36 -1.73 -6.37
CA GLU A 36 -1.04 -2.87 -7.23
C GLU A 36 -2.23 -3.83 -7.41
N ILE A 37 -3.13 -3.85 -6.43
CA ILE A 37 -4.25 -4.81 -6.31
C ILE A 37 -5.58 -4.14 -5.94
N SER A 38 -5.55 -2.89 -5.52
CA SER A 38 -6.70 -2.12 -5.04
C SER A 38 -6.67 -0.72 -5.67
N THR A 39 -7.71 0.06 -5.43
CA THR A 39 -7.79 1.44 -5.91
C THR A 39 -8.37 2.27 -4.79
N VAL A 40 -7.85 3.49 -4.66
CA VAL A 40 -8.24 4.44 -3.61
C VAL A 40 -9.10 5.53 -4.25
N PHE A 41 -10.23 5.82 -3.64
CA PHE A 41 -11.23 6.75 -4.12
C PHE A 41 -11.60 7.77 -3.05
N GLU A 42 -12.04 8.93 -3.51
CA GLU A 42 -12.91 9.84 -2.80
C GLU A 42 -14.29 9.71 -3.44
N ILE A 43 -15.32 9.44 -2.64
CA ILE A 43 -16.71 9.53 -3.12
C ILE A 43 -17.15 10.98 -2.94
N LEU A 44 -17.54 11.64 -4.02
CA LEU A 44 -17.81 13.09 -4.05
C LEU A 44 -19.21 13.39 -3.52
N GLN A 45 -19.43 13.06 -2.25
CA GLN A 45 -20.62 13.37 -1.45
C GLN A 45 -20.16 14.19 -0.24
N GLU A 46 -20.93 15.21 0.14
CA GLU A 46 -20.50 16.24 1.10
C GLU A 46 -20.10 15.67 2.47
N ASP A 47 -20.77 14.62 2.91
CA ASP A 47 -20.52 13.94 4.19
C ASP A 47 -19.40 12.87 4.13
N GLN A 48 -18.96 12.50 2.92
CA GLN A 48 -17.95 11.45 2.69
C GLN A 48 -16.67 11.99 2.03
N SER A 49 -16.61 13.29 1.71
CA SER A 49 -15.50 13.87 0.93
C SER A 49 -14.17 13.74 1.67
N GLU A 50 -14.15 13.81 3.00
CA GLU A 50 -12.93 13.73 3.81
C GLU A 50 -12.49 12.28 4.10
N ILE A 51 -12.99 11.31 3.34
CA ILE A 51 -12.67 9.90 3.50
C ILE A 51 -11.99 9.36 2.24
N ALA A 52 -10.85 8.70 2.42
CA ALA A 52 -10.19 7.92 1.39
C ALA A 52 -10.63 6.44 1.50
N PHE A 53 -11.32 5.96 0.47
CA PHE A 53 -11.83 4.59 0.39
C PHE A 53 -10.91 3.72 -0.45
N LYS A 54 -10.40 2.63 0.10
CA LYS A 54 -9.67 1.59 -0.62
C LYS A 54 -10.58 0.39 -0.86
N ARG A 55 -10.91 0.16 -2.14
CA ARG A 55 -11.87 -0.86 -2.57
C ARG A 55 -11.19 -2.19 -2.88
N MET A 56 -11.73 -3.28 -2.33
CA MET A 56 -11.15 -4.62 -2.43
C MET A 56 -12.21 -5.69 -2.77
N PRO A 57 -12.55 -5.87 -4.07
CA PRO A 57 -13.53 -6.87 -4.52
C PRO A 57 -12.89 -8.27 -4.66
N LEU A 58 -12.37 -8.81 -3.55
CA LEU A 58 -11.55 -10.02 -3.53
C LEU A 58 -12.25 -11.22 -2.90
N PHE A 59 -13.47 -11.10 -2.38
CA PHE A 59 -14.06 -12.10 -1.48
C PHE A 59 -15.15 -12.91 -2.19
N ASP A 60 -15.19 -14.21 -1.95
CA ASP A 60 -16.24 -15.10 -2.48
C ASP A 60 -17.34 -15.37 -1.44
N THR A 61 -17.04 -15.22 -0.14
CA THR A 61 -17.98 -15.46 0.96
C THR A 61 -17.88 -14.37 2.03
N VAL A 62 -18.96 -14.20 2.80
CA VAL A 62 -19.03 -13.24 3.92
C VAL A 62 -18.00 -13.57 4.98
N ALA A 63 -17.87 -14.85 5.34
CA ALA A 63 -16.84 -15.30 6.30
C ALA A 63 -15.40 -14.96 5.88
N GLN A 64 -15.10 -14.94 4.57
CA GLN A 64 -13.77 -14.53 4.10
C GLN A 64 -13.51 -13.04 4.33
N VAL A 65 -14.52 -12.18 4.11
CA VAL A 65 -14.36 -10.73 4.31
C VAL A 65 -14.34 -10.36 5.79
N GLU A 66 -15.19 -10.98 6.62
CA GLU A 66 -15.20 -10.76 8.08
C GLU A 66 -13.88 -11.17 8.73
N SER A 67 -13.28 -12.29 8.29
CA SER A 67 -11.96 -12.72 8.72
C SER A 67 -10.86 -11.71 8.34
N TYR A 68 -10.98 -11.11 7.15
CA TYR A 68 -10.06 -10.08 6.69
C TYR A 68 -10.21 -8.78 7.49
N GLU A 69 -11.44 -8.35 7.76
CA GLU A 69 -11.75 -7.18 8.60
C GLU A 69 -11.16 -7.35 10.00
N SER A 70 -11.37 -8.52 10.60
CA SER A 70 -10.80 -8.86 11.92
C SER A 70 -9.26 -8.85 11.91
N LEU A 71 -8.64 -9.36 10.86
CA LEU A 71 -7.18 -9.32 10.70
C LEU A 71 -6.67 -7.89 10.49
N TYR A 72 -7.36 -7.10 9.69
CA TYR A 72 -7.06 -5.69 9.44
C TYR A 72 -7.14 -4.87 10.74
N GLU A 73 -8.20 -5.03 11.53
CA GLU A 73 -8.35 -4.35 12.82
C GLU A 73 -7.21 -4.75 13.78
N ARG A 74 -6.97 -6.06 13.94
CA ARG A 74 -5.88 -6.57 14.78
C ARG A 74 -4.52 -6.03 14.34
N TYR A 75 -4.27 -5.94 13.04
CA TYR A 75 -3.02 -5.42 12.48
C TYR A 75 -2.84 -3.94 12.82
N ASN A 76 -3.82 -3.10 12.53
CA ASN A 76 -3.75 -1.67 12.82
C ASN A 76 -3.58 -1.39 14.32
N GLU A 77 -4.29 -2.14 15.18
CA GLU A 77 -4.08 -2.03 16.63
C GLU A 77 -2.64 -2.33 17.03
N GLN A 78 -2.01 -3.35 16.43
CA GLN A 78 -0.61 -3.67 16.72
C GLN A 78 0.32 -2.56 16.21
N LEU A 79 0.09 -2.01 15.02
CA LEU A 79 0.86 -0.88 14.49
C LEU A 79 0.80 0.34 15.43
N VAL A 80 -0.39 0.69 15.91
CA VAL A 80 -0.58 1.78 16.89
C VAL A 80 0.12 1.46 18.20
N LYS A 81 0.01 0.23 18.72
CA LYS A 81 0.68 -0.22 19.96
C LYS A 81 2.20 -0.12 19.90
N ILE A 82 2.80 -0.28 18.72
CA ILE A 82 4.26 -0.12 18.53
C ILE A 82 4.67 1.34 18.26
N GLY A 83 3.71 2.27 18.25
CA GLY A 83 3.93 3.71 18.18
C GLY A 83 3.97 4.28 16.76
N LEU A 84 3.48 3.56 15.75
CA LEU A 84 3.18 4.17 14.45
C LEU A 84 1.97 5.09 14.59
N GLN A 85 2.00 6.23 13.91
CA GLN A 85 0.82 7.08 13.75
C GLN A 85 0.08 6.64 12.49
N LEU A 86 -1.22 6.41 12.63
CA LEU A 86 -2.11 6.09 11.52
C LEU A 86 -3.17 7.20 11.45
N PRO A 87 -3.66 7.56 10.26
CA PRO A 87 -4.90 8.32 10.16
C PRO A 87 -6.03 7.52 10.82
N GLU A 88 -7.12 8.20 11.17
CA GLU A 88 -8.33 7.51 11.59
C GLU A 88 -8.75 6.51 10.51
N TYR A 89 -9.09 5.28 10.90
CA TYR A 89 -9.28 4.17 9.95
C TYR A 89 -10.48 3.31 10.33
N GLY A 90 -10.96 2.53 9.38
CA GLY A 90 -11.93 1.47 9.62
C GLY A 90 -12.13 0.57 8.40
N ALA A 91 -13.05 -0.37 8.53
CA ALA A 91 -13.43 -1.30 7.48
C ALA A 91 -14.94 -1.52 7.50
N THR A 92 -15.52 -1.73 6.32
CA THR A 92 -16.90 -2.19 6.12
C THR A 92 -16.98 -2.97 4.83
N HIS A 93 -17.92 -3.89 4.71
CA HIS A 93 -18.15 -4.62 3.47
C HIS A 93 -19.58 -4.49 2.98
N ILE A 94 -19.71 -4.48 1.65
CA ILE A 94 -20.99 -4.39 0.96
C ILE A 94 -21.27 -5.69 0.24
N VAL A 95 -22.50 -6.18 0.39
CA VAL A 95 -23.06 -7.25 -0.44
C VAL A 95 -24.05 -6.62 -1.43
N THR A 96 -23.69 -6.67 -2.70
CA THR A 96 -24.55 -6.19 -3.80
C THR A 96 -25.77 -7.10 -3.98
N ASP A 97 -26.80 -6.62 -4.67
CA ASP A 97 -27.99 -7.38 -5.05
C ASP A 97 -27.63 -8.59 -5.93
N SER A 98 -26.52 -8.50 -6.68
CA SER A 98 -25.94 -9.60 -7.46
C SER A 98 -25.14 -10.61 -6.64
N GLY A 99 -25.02 -10.43 -5.32
CA GLY A 99 -24.25 -11.28 -4.41
C GLY A 99 -22.72 -11.05 -4.43
N ARG A 100 -22.22 -10.04 -5.15
CA ARG A 100 -20.80 -9.63 -5.06
C ARG A 100 -20.51 -9.07 -3.67
N ILE A 101 -19.35 -9.43 -3.12
CA ILE A 101 -18.85 -8.94 -1.83
C ILE A 101 -17.67 -8.02 -2.09
N VAL A 102 -17.74 -6.81 -1.56
CA VAL A 102 -16.71 -5.78 -1.73
C VAL A 102 -16.35 -5.20 -0.37
N LEU A 103 -15.10 -5.37 0.01
CA LEU A 103 -14.54 -4.74 1.20
C LEU A 103 -14.11 -3.31 0.87
N TYR A 104 -14.44 -2.40 1.77
CA TYR A 104 -13.95 -1.04 1.83
C TYR A 104 -13.12 -0.88 3.09
N LEU A 105 -11.83 -0.63 2.90
CA LEU A 105 -10.99 -0.08 3.96
C LEU A 105 -11.02 1.42 3.80
N TYR A 106 -11.34 2.16 4.85
CA TYR A 106 -11.45 3.61 4.78
C TYR A 106 -10.56 4.27 5.81
N GLN A 107 -10.12 5.49 5.50
CA GLN A 107 -9.33 6.30 6.40
C GLN A 107 -9.56 7.79 6.17
N GLU A 108 -9.16 8.62 7.12
CA GLU A 108 -9.14 10.08 6.99
C GLU A 108 -8.30 10.47 5.76
N LYS A 109 -8.90 11.27 4.88
CA LYS A 109 -8.26 11.72 3.65
C LYS A 109 -7.16 12.73 3.99
N GLN A 110 -5.94 12.37 3.63
CA GLN A 110 -4.78 13.22 3.79
C GLN A 110 -4.69 14.29 2.70
N ILE A 111 -4.07 15.42 3.03
CA ILE A 111 -3.74 16.45 2.03
C ILE A 111 -2.80 15.84 0.99
N ALA A 112 -3.18 15.88 -0.28
CA ALA A 112 -2.43 15.24 -1.36
C ALA A 112 -0.96 15.71 -1.42
N ASP A 113 -0.71 16.98 -1.12
CA ASP A 113 0.62 17.59 -1.11
C ASP A 113 1.49 17.20 0.09
N ALA A 114 0.89 16.59 1.12
CA ALA A 114 1.59 16.06 2.29
C ALA A 114 2.06 14.60 2.08
N ILE A 115 1.58 13.92 1.04
CA ILE A 115 1.99 12.54 0.74
C ILE A 115 3.45 12.52 0.27
N GLY A 116 4.24 11.59 0.79
CA GLY A 116 5.69 11.57 0.61
C GLY A 116 6.13 11.62 -0.85
N ASN A 117 5.44 10.93 -1.77
CA ASN A 117 5.79 10.99 -3.19
C ASN A 117 5.50 12.35 -3.84
N LYS A 118 4.67 13.21 -3.25
CA LYS A 118 4.53 14.62 -3.64
C LYS A 118 5.55 15.50 -2.93
N VAL A 119 5.77 15.27 -1.64
CA VAL A 119 6.71 16.02 -0.81
C VAL A 119 8.12 15.97 -1.41
N ILE A 120 8.59 14.82 -1.87
CA ILE A 120 9.95 14.69 -2.44
C ILE A 120 10.20 15.54 -3.68
N HIS A 121 9.17 16.13 -4.31
CA HIS A 121 9.34 17.04 -5.45
C HIS A 121 9.27 18.53 -5.07
N LYS A 122 8.94 18.84 -3.81
CA LYS A 122 8.69 20.21 -3.35
C LYS A 122 9.70 20.70 -2.33
N VAL A 123 10.37 19.79 -1.63
CA VAL A 123 11.37 20.10 -0.61
C VAL A 123 12.79 20.00 -1.18
N SER A 124 13.76 20.55 -0.45
CA SER A 124 15.17 20.46 -0.82
C SER A 124 15.70 19.00 -0.75
N ASN A 125 16.85 18.75 -1.36
CA ASN A 125 17.48 17.43 -1.34
C ASN A 125 17.80 16.97 0.10
N ASP A 126 18.29 17.88 0.94
CA ASP A 126 18.59 17.59 2.35
C ASP A 126 17.32 17.24 3.13
N GLU A 127 16.21 17.91 2.84
CA GLU A 127 14.90 17.60 3.42
C GLU A 127 14.35 16.25 2.96
N CYS A 128 14.59 15.85 1.71
CA CYS A 128 14.29 14.49 1.24
C CYS A 128 15.08 13.44 2.03
N PHE A 129 16.36 13.69 2.31
CA PHE A 129 17.18 12.80 3.12
C PHE A 129 16.68 12.73 4.57
N LEU A 130 16.26 13.85 5.15
CA LEU A 130 15.61 13.87 6.46
C LEU A 130 14.29 13.10 6.48
N LEU A 131 13.45 13.24 5.46
CA LEU A 131 12.21 12.49 5.33
C LEU A 131 12.47 10.98 5.33
N VAL A 132 13.46 10.52 4.57
CA VAL A 132 13.82 9.09 4.52
C VAL A 132 14.36 8.59 5.86
N ARG A 133 15.13 9.40 6.60
CA ARG A 133 15.54 9.05 7.97
C ARG A 133 14.35 8.90 8.90
N HIS A 134 13.33 9.76 8.79
CA HIS A 134 12.09 9.61 9.56
C HIS A 134 11.37 8.30 9.22
N VAL A 135 11.24 7.96 7.93
CA VAL A 135 10.69 6.66 7.51
C VAL A 135 11.49 5.50 8.12
N PHE A 136 12.82 5.52 8.06
CA PHE A 136 13.64 4.46 8.66
C PHE A 136 13.45 4.32 10.18
N ARG A 137 13.22 5.41 10.90
CA ARG A 137 12.90 5.36 12.33
C ARG A 137 11.55 4.73 12.61
N GLU A 138 10.55 5.00 11.76
CA GLU A 138 9.25 4.34 11.81
C GLU A 138 9.37 2.84 11.52
N LEU A 139 10.10 2.46 10.45
CA LEU A 139 10.43 1.06 10.16
C LEU A 139 11.07 0.40 11.39
N ASN A 140 12.07 1.03 12.01
CA ASN A 140 12.76 0.51 13.18
C ASN A 140 11.82 0.12 14.34
N LYS A 141 10.66 0.77 14.51
CA LYS A 141 9.67 0.39 15.53
C LYS A 141 9.13 -1.02 15.29
N VAL A 142 8.86 -1.37 14.03
CA VAL A 142 8.41 -2.70 13.60
C VAL A 142 9.45 -3.77 13.92
N TRP A 143 10.71 -3.58 13.50
CA TRP A 143 11.73 -4.59 13.78
C TRP A 143 12.14 -4.64 15.27
N LYS A 144 12.02 -3.54 16.03
CA LYS A 144 12.13 -3.57 17.50
C LYS A 144 11.04 -4.44 18.13
N PHE A 145 9.81 -4.34 17.63
CA PHE A 145 8.73 -5.21 18.07
C PHE A 145 9.00 -6.68 17.72
N ASN A 146 9.34 -6.98 16.46
CA ASN A 146 9.63 -8.34 16.00
C ASN A 146 10.77 -8.99 16.79
N ASN A 147 11.83 -8.23 17.08
CA ASN A 147 12.96 -8.72 17.91
C ASN A 147 12.55 -9.10 19.33
N LYS A 148 11.55 -8.43 19.92
CA LYS A 148 11.02 -8.75 21.26
C LYS A 148 10.06 -9.94 21.25
N HIS A 149 9.40 -10.21 20.12
CA HIS A 149 8.32 -11.20 19.99
C HIS A 149 8.68 -12.37 19.08
N ARG A 150 9.99 -12.59 18.83
CA ARG A 150 10.50 -13.58 17.87
C ARG A 150 9.76 -14.90 17.93
N ASN A 151 9.37 -15.40 16.76
CA ASN A 151 8.69 -16.67 16.55
C ASN A 151 7.30 -16.79 17.21
N LYS A 152 6.73 -15.71 17.74
CA LYS A 152 5.35 -15.67 18.23
C LYS A 152 4.49 -14.81 17.34
N LEU A 153 4.84 -13.54 17.21
CA LEU A 153 4.12 -12.57 16.41
C LEU A 153 5.10 -11.64 15.71
N GLU A 154 4.98 -11.53 14.40
CA GLU A 154 5.78 -10.64 13.57
C GLU A 154 4.86 -9.73 12.75
N LEU A 155 5.28 -8.49 12.59
CA LEU A 155 4.63 -7.49 11.76
C LEU A 155 5.58 -7.12 10.62
N ALA A 156 5.03 -6.70 9.49
CA ALA A 156 5.78 -6.04 8.44
C ALA A 156 4.97 -4.85 7.91
N ILE A 157 5.67 -3.88 7.31
CA ILE A 157 5.04 -2.74 6.64
C ILE A 157 5.75 -2.49 5.32
N ASP A 158 5.02 -1.97 4.34
CA ASP A 158 5.61 -1.49 3.10
C ASP A 158 6.19 -0.08 3.29
N GLY A 159 7.49 0.08 3.12
CA GLY A 159 8.24 1.29 3.39
C GLY A 159 8.16 2.37 2.30
N GLN A 160 7.46 2.13 1.18
CA GLN A 160 7.40 3.06 0.05
C GLN A 160 7.06 4.50 0.45
N VAL A 161 7.70 5.47 -0.21
CA VAL A 161 7.56 6.89 0.14
C VAL A 161 6.12 7.40 -0.03
N SER A 162 5.34 6.79 -0.94
CA SER A 162 3.91 7.10 -1.11
C SER A 162 3.01 6.62 0.02
N ASN A 163 3.51 5.77 0.92
CA ASN A 163 2.74 5.22 2.04
C ASN A 163 2.87 6.06 3.30
N TRP A 164 3.50 7.25 3.22
CA TRP A 164 3.69 8.17 4.33
C TRP A 164 3.08 9.53 4.03
N SER A 165 2.37 10.11 4.99
CA SER A 165 1.92 11.51 4.99
C SER A 165 2.72 12.30 6.01
N VAL A 166 3.09 13.54 5.68
CA VAL A 166 3.73 14.46 6.64
C VAL A 166 2.65 15.22 7.40
N GLN A 167 2.59 15.01 8.72
CA GLN A 167 1.63 15.72 9.58
C GLN A 167 1.88 17.23 9.55
N GLU A 168 0.79 18.01 9.59
CA GLU A 168 0.81 19.48 9.69
C GLU A 168 1.63 20.17 8.56
N MET A 169 1.81 19.51 7.42
CA MET A 169 2.51 20.06 6.27
C MET A 169 1.79 21.31 5.74
N ASN A 170 2.52 22.42 5.57
CA ASN A 170 2.02 23.61 4.88
C ASN A 170 2.29 23.48 3.36
N PRO A 171 1.26 23.32 2.50
CA PRO A 171 1.47 23.15 1.06
C PRO A 171 2.14 24.35 0.38
N ASN A 172 2.00 25.55 0.95
CA ASN A 172 2.56 26.78 0.39
C ASN A 172 4.03 27.00 0.78
N ASN A 173 4.49 26.33 1.84
CA ASN A 173 5.88 26.39 2.30
C ASN A 173 6.26 25.03 2.90
N PRO A 174 6.40 23.99 2.07
CA PRO A 174 6.65 22.65 2.55
C PRO A 174 8.05 22.55 3.12
N SER A 175 8.18 21.95 4.31
CA SER A 175 9.47 21.79 4.97
C SER A 175 9.55 20.50 5.76
N ILE A 176 10.74 19.89 5.80
CA ILE A 176 11.02 18.71 6.62
C ILE A 176 12.04 19.06 7.70
N GLY A 177 11.60 18.99 8.95
CA GLY A 177 12.41 19.29 10.12
C GLY A 177 12.78 18.05 10.91
N ARG A 178 13.50 18.25 12.02
CA ARG A 178 13.84 17.18 12.96
C ARG A 178 12.64 16.66 13.75
N ASP A 179 11.62 17.50 13.93
CA ASP A 179 10.40 17.17 14.68
C ASP A 179 9.24 16.75 13.77
N THR A 180 9.50 16.58 12.46
CA THR A 180 8.51 16.09 11.51
C THR A 180 7.96 14.74 11.95
N ARG A 181 6.63 14.63 11.96
CA ARG A 181 5.90 13.40 12.24
C ARG A 181 5.28 12.86 10.97
N LEU A 182 5.23 11.53 10.88
CA LEU A 182 4.70 10.83 9.73
C LEU A 182 3.49 9.99 10.13
N GLU A 183 2.50 9.94 9.26
CA GLU A 183 1.41 8.98 9.31
C GLU A 183 1.61 7.89 8.27
N TYR A 184 1.44 6.64 8.68
CA TYR A 184 1.49 5.49 7.79
C TYR A 184 0.11 5.21 7.18
N LEU A 185 0.05 5.09 5.87
CA LEU A 185 -1.21 5.05 5.11
C LEU A 185 -1.55 3.67 4.56
N ASP A 186 -0.56 2.85 4.17
CA ASP A 186 -0.86 1.58 3.50
C ASP A 186 -1.03 0.41 4.48
N THR A 187 -2.16 0.41 5.17
CA THR A 187 -2.52 -0.66 6.13
C THR A 187 -3.34 -1.77 5.49
N SER A 188 -3.58 -1.67 4.18
CA SER A 188 -4.53 -2.51 3.44
C SER A 188 -4.08 -3.93 3.21
N THR A 189 -2.79 -4.21 3.38
CA THR A 189 -2.24 -5.55 3.34
C THR A 189 -1.76 -5.84 4.77
N PRO A 190 -2.59 -6.49 5.61
CA PRO A 190 -2.23 -6.74 7.00
C PRO A 190 -1.17 -7.84 7.08
N LEU A 191 0.09 -7.42 7.02
CA LEU A 191 1.25 -8.30 7.04
C LEU A 191 1.55 -8.69 8.49
N MET A 192 1.01 -9.84 8.87
CA MET A 192 1.20 -10.44 10.19
C MET A 192 1.53 -11.92 10.08
N ARG A 193 2.55 -12.35 10.83
CA ARG A 193 2.87 -13.76 11.02
C ARG A 193 2.69 -14.19 12.45
N GLU A 194 2.11 -15.37 12.62
CA GLU A 194 2.07 -16.05 13.92
C GLU A 194 2.81 -17.37 13.81
N ASN A 195 3.81 -17.57 14.67
CA ASN A 195 4.70 -18.74 14.62
C ASN A 195 5.30 -18.99 13.22
N GLY A 196 5.72 -17.91 12.54
CA GLY A 196 6.32 -17.96 11.20
C GLY A 196 5.35 -18.23 10.05
N LYS A 197 4.03 -18.30 10.30
CA LYS A 197 3.00 -18.49 9.27
C LYS A 197 2.25 -17.20 9.03
N GLU A 198 2.10 -16.83 7.76
CA GLU A 198 1.31 -15.67 7.36
C GLU A 198 -0.16 -15.88 7.74
N LEU A 199 -0.77 -14.88 8.41
CA LEU A 199 -2.19 -14.90 8.77
C LEU A 199 -3.08 -14.51 7.59
N LEU A 200 -2.55 -13.72 6.67
CA LEU A 200 -3.23 -13.23 5.48
C LEU A 200 -3.35 -14.31 4.41
N ASP A 201 -4.56 -14.53 3.89
CA ASP A 201 -4.76 -15.33 2.67
C ASP A 201 -4.30 -14.55 1.44
N ALA A 202 -3.00 -14.62 1.15
CA ALA A 202 -2.42 -13.90 0.03
C ALA A 202 -2.89 -14.39 -1.35
N VAL A 203 -3.59 -15.53 -1.44
CA VAL A 203 -4.18 -16.00 -2.70
C VAL A 203 -5.28 -15.04 -3.18
N LEU A 204 -5.92 -14.29 -2.27
CA LEU A 204 -6.90 -13.26 -2.59
C LEU A 204 -6.33 -12.25 -3.60
N PHE A 205 -5.07 -11.85 -3.43
CA PHE A 205 -4.40 -10.88 -4.31
C PHE A 205 -4.08 -11.41 -5.71
N LEU A 206 -4.23 -12.71 -5.95
CA LEU A 206 -4.05 -13.30 -7.28
C LEU A 206 -5.37 -13.32 -8.07
N LYS A 207 -6.53 -13.10 -7.43
CA LYS A 207 -7.84 -13.10 -8.11
C LYS A 207 -7.96 -12.13 -9.30
N PRO A 208 -7.31 -10.96 -9.31
CA PRO A 208 -7.29 -10.08 -10.47
C PRO A 208 -6.65 -10.67 -11.74
N THR A 209 -6.01 -11.85 -11.67
CA THR A 209 -5.34 -12.53 -12.79
C THR A 209 -6.11 -13.77 -13.31
N PRO A 210 -5.81 -14.28 -14.53
CA PRO A 210 -6.46 -15.46 -15.09
C PRO A 210 -6.18 -16.73 -14.27
N LEU A 211 -7.14 -17.66 -14.21
CA LEU A 211 -7.09 -18.86 -13.35
C LEU A 211 -5.79 -19.68 -13.47
N VAL A 212 -5.37 -20.01 -14.69
CA VAL A 212 -4.13 -20.79 -14.92
C VAL A 212 -2.90 -20.06 -14.38
N MET A 213 -2.86 -18.74 -14.55
CA MET A 213 -1.74 -17.90 -14.10
C MET A 213 -1.73 -17.72 -12.58
N ARG A 214 -2.88 -17.79 -11.91
CA ARG A 214 -2.94 -17.77 -10.43
C ARG A 214 -2.12 -18.90 -9.83
N TRP A 215 -2.20 -20.10 -10.40
CA TRP A 215 -1.45 -21.25 -9.89
C TRP A 215 0.06 -21.04 -10.05
N VAL A 216 0.49 -20.53 -11.20
CA VAL A 216 1.91 -20.22 -11.48
C VAL A 216 2.41 -19.16 -10.51
N LEU A 217 1.68 -18.05 -10.36
CA LEU A 217 2.06 -16.96 -9.45
C LEU A 217 2.09 -17.42 -7.99
N LYS A 218 1.10 -18.21 -7.57
CA LYS A 218 1.05 -18.80 -6.22
C LYS A 218 2.28 -19.67 -5.93
N ARG A 219 2.67 -20.53 -6.88
CA ARG A 219 3.74 -21.51 -6.69
C ARG A 219 5.14 -20.89 -6.71
N PHE A 220 5.36 -19.87 -7.53
CA PHE A 220 6.71 -19.38 -7.81
C PHE A 220 7.01 -17.98 -7.29
N TYR A 221 6.02 -17.18 -6.91
CA TYR A 221 6.24 -15.76 -6.60
C TYR A 221 5.58 -15.28 -5.29
N LEU A 222 4.46 -15.87 -4.88
CA LEU A 222 3.65 -15.31 -3.79
C LEU A 222 4.39 -15.23 -2.45
N GLN A 223 5.08 -16.31 -2.06
CA GLN A 223 5.79 -16.37 -0.79
C GLN A 223 6.95 -15.38 -0.76
N ASP A 224 7.79 -15.38 -1.81
CA ASP A 224 8.94 -14.49 -1.93
C ASP A 224 8.54 -13.01 -1.92
N ILE A 225 7.39 -12.66 -2.52
CA ILE A 225 6.85 -11.29 -2.50
C ILE A 225 6.48 -10.88 -1.07
N LEU A 226 5.87 -11.75 -0.27
CA LEU A 226 5.49 -11.41 1.10
C LEU A 226 6.71 -11.38 2.03
N ASP A 227 7.60 -12.35 1.90
CA ASP A 227 8.81 -12.46 2.73
C ASP A 227 9.69 -11.22 2.64
N ARG A 228 9.69 -10.52 1.50
CA ARG A 228 10.47 -9.29 1.32
C ARG A 228 10.13 -8.19 2.31
N TYR A 229 8.88 -8.12 2.78
CA TYR A 229 8.42 -7.07 3.70
C TYR A 229 8.88 -7.32 5.14
N TYR A 230 9.24 -8.57 5.48
CA TYR A 230 9.75 -8.92 6.81
C TYR A 230 11.27 -8.72 6.95
N ASP A 231 11.96 -8.38 5.86
CA ASP A 231 13.39 -8.09 5.81
C ASP A 231 13.64 -6.58 5.78
N LEU A 232 14.19 -6.03 6.87
CA LEU A 232 14.46 -4.59 7.03
C LEU A 232 15.31 -4.05 5.89
N ARG A 233 16.37 -4.78 5.51
CA ARG A 233 17.29 -4.31 4.47
C ARG A 233 16.59 -4.25 3.12
N ARG A 234 15.75 -5.23 2.80
CA ARG A 234 14.97 -5.26 1.56
C ARG A 234 13.93 -4.14 1.52
N VAL A 235 13.28 -3.83 2.64
CA VAL A 235 12.33 -2.70 2.71
C VAL A 235 13.05 -1.36 2.55
N CYS A 236 14.23 -1.19 3.18
CA CYS A 236 15.06 -0.01 2.96
C CYS A 236 15.54 0.11 1.50
N LEU A 237 15.95 -1.00 0.87
CA LEU A 237 16.33 -1.06 -0.54
C LEU A 237 15.17 -0.65 -1.46
N ASP A 238 13.95 -1.15 -1.21
CA ASP A 238 12.77 -0.78 -1.98
C ASP A 238 12.44 0.72 -1.85
N LEU A 239 12.54 1.28 -0.64
CA LEU A 239 12.36 2.72 -0.43
C LEU A 239 13.37 3.56 -1.23
N VAL A 240 14.64 3.16 -1.29
CA VAL A 240 15.63 3.86 -2.13
C VAL A 240 15.30 3.69 -3.62
N ALA A 241 14.91 2.47 -4.04
CA ALA A 241 14.51 2.19 -5.41
C ALA A 241 13.25 2.95 -5.85
N ASN A 242 12.36 3.30 -4.92
CA ASN A 242 11.20 4.14 -5.18
C ASN A 242 11.57 5.51 -5.76
N PHE A 243 12.75 6.07 -5.44
CA PHE A 243 13.17 7.34 -6.04
C PHE A 243 13.51 7.21 -7.54
N LEU A 244 13.83 5.99 -8.03
CA LEU A 244 13.92 5.75 -9.47
C LEU A 244 12.53 5.75 -10.13
N LYS A 245 11.52 5.20 -9.46
CA LYS A 245 10.11 5.20 -9.89
C LYS A 245 9.50 6.61 -9.89
N GLU A 246 9.83 7.42 -8.88
CA GLU A 246 9.33 8.78 -8.72
C GLU A 246 10.20 9.83 -9.45
N GLN A 247 11.02 9.44 -10.43
CA GLN A 247 11.82 10.35 -11.27
C GLN A 247 12.78 11.27 -10.47
N ARG A 248 13.28 10.79 -9.33
CA ARG A 248 14.30 11.44 -8.48
C ARG A 248 15.58 10.62 -8.41
N SER A 249 16.02 10.10 -9.55
CA SER A 249 17.25 9.29 -9.66
C SER A 249 18.50 10.08 -9.25
N ASP A 250 18.45 11.41 -9.30
CA ASP A 250 19.47 12.34 -8.82
C ASP A 250 19.76 12.18 -7.31
N LEU A 251 18.77 11.76 -6.52
CA LEU A 251 18.90 11.59 -5.07
C LEU A 251 19.46 10.23 -4.65
N VAL A 252 19.43 9.23 -5.54
CA VAL A 252 19.76 7.84 -5.19
C VAL A 252 21.16 7.68 -4.57
N PRO A 253 22.22 8.33 -5.07
CA PRO A 253 23.54 8.25 -4.43
C PRO A 253 23.52 8.71 -2.97
N GLY A 254 22.92 9.88 -2.68
CA GLY A 254 22.82 10.39 -1.31
C GLY A 254 21.92 9.55 -0.41
N LEU A 255 20.85 8.96 -0.97
CA LEU A 255 19.98 8.05 -0.23
C LEU A 255 20.67 6.74 0.15
N ILE A 256 21.56 6.22 -0.70
CA ILE A 256 22.40 5.07 -0.36
C ILE A 256 23.29 5.41 0.84
N ASP A 257 23.91 6.60 0.84
CA ASP A 257 24.75 7.03 1.96
C ASP A 257 23.95 7.15 3.27
N VAL A 258 22.77 7.79 3.21
CA VAL A 258 21.83 7.90 4.34
C VAL A 258 21.41 6.52 4.85
N THR A 259 21.10 5.59 3.96
CA THR A 259 20.69 4.23 4.32
C THR A 259 21.83 3.45 4.97
N ASN A 260 23.03 3.55 4.41
CA ASN A 260 24.21 2.87 4.94
C ASN A 260 24.63 3.45 6.29
N GLU A 261 24.46 4.75 6.51
CA GLU A 261 24.65 5.37 7.82
C GLU A 261 23.61 4.87 8.83
N PHE A 262 22.33 4.80 8.44
CA PHE A 262 21.27 4.23 9.27
C PHE A 262 21.58 2.78 9.67
N PHE A 263 22.01 1.93 8.73
CA PHE A 263 22.41 0.54 9.00
C PHE A 263 23.55 0.42 10.02
N ARG A 264 24.49 1.37 10.04
CA ARG A 264 25.62 1.34 10.99
C ARG A 264 25.25 1.88 12.37
N ASN A 265 24.39 2.90 12.43
CA ASN A 265 24.27 3.74 13.62
C ASN A 265 22.91 3.64 14.32
N GLU A 266 21.83 3.34 13.59
CA GLU A 266 20.45 3.48 14.08
C GLU A 266 19.62 2.18 13.95
N ALA A 267 19.92 1.31 12.99
CA ALA A 267 19.15 0.10 12.73
C ALA A 267 19.15 -0.86 13.92
N VAL A 268 17.98 -1.43 14.23
CA VAL A 268 17.86 -2.42 15.32
C VAL A 268 18.47 -3.78 14.96
N ILE A 269 18.64 -4.08 13.67
CA ILE A 269 19.30 -5.28 13.19
C ILE A 269 20.79 -4.97 13.03
N GLU A 270 21.63 -5.69 13.75
CA GLU A 270 23.08 -5.53 13.67
C GLU A 270 23.65 -6.09 12.37
N HIS A 271 24.79 -5.55 11.94
CA HIS A 271 25.58 -6.04 10.80
C HIS A 271 24.83 -6.13 9.45
N LEU A 272 23.89 -5.22 9.21
CA LEU A 272 23.26 -5.09 7.89
C LEU A 272 24.32 -4.73 6.83
N ALA A 273 24.38 -5.52 5.76
CA ALA A 273 25.26 -5.24 4.64
C ALA A 273 24.87 -3.92 3.96
N PRO A 274 25.84 -3.06 3.61
CA PRO A 274 25.54 -1.80 2.93
C PRO A 274 24.86 -2.04 1.58
N LEU A 275 24.04 -1.07 1.16
CA LEU A 275 23.48 -1.00 -0.18
C LEU A 275 24.52 -0.48 -1.17
N THR A 276 24.43 -0.94 -2.41
CA THR A 276 25.24 -0.46 -3.53
C THR A 276 24.36 0.13 -4.64
N PRO A 277 24.89 1.06 -5.47
CA PRO A 277 24.14 1.59 -6.60
C PRO A 277 23.65 0.51 -7.58
N GLY A 278 24.49 -0.51 -7.80
CA GLY A 278 24.16 -1.65 -8.66
C GLY A 278 22.98 -2.46 -8.12
N GLU A 279 22.92 -2.70 -6.81
CA GLU A 279 21.77 -3.37 -6.18
C GLU A 279 20.49 -2.56 -6.31
N VAL A 280 20.50 -1.25 -6.02
CA VAL A 280 19.30 -0.41 -6.12
C VAL A 280 18.71 -0.46 -7.53
N LYS A 281 19.57 -0.27 -8.55
CA LYS A 281 19.13 -0.31 -9.95
C LYS A 281 18.63 -1.71 -10.34
N SER A 282 19.36 -2.77 -9.99
CA SER A 282 18.95 -4.14 -10.31
C SER A 282 17.64 -4.51 -9.63
N TYR A 283 17.43 -4.06 -8.39
CA TYR A 283 16.18 -4.27 -7.66
C TYR A 283 15.03 -3.57 -8.38
N TYR A 284 15.18 -2.28 -8.69
CA TYR A 284 14.17 -1.51 -9.41
C TYR A 284 13.83 -2.15 -10.76
N ASP A 285 14.82 -2.51 -11.56
CA ASP A 285 14.60 -3.10 -12.88
C ASP A 285 13.77 -4.41 -12.79
N ASN A 286 14.09 -5.25 -11.80
CA ASN A 286 13.39 -6.51 -11.52
C ASN A 286 11.95 -6.28 -11.04
N ASP A 287 11.77 -5.45 -10.01
CA ASP A 287 10.45 -5.11 -9.43
C ASP A 287 9.55 -4.45 -10.49
N ALA A 288 10.10 -3.48 -11.23
CA ALA A 288 9.44 -2.83 -12.35
C ALA A 288 9.03 -3.84 -13.44
N SER A 289 9.80 -4.89 -13.68
CA SER A 289 9.47 -5.99 -14.60
C SER A 289 8.29 -6.81 -14.07
N THR A 290 8.33 -7.21 -12.80
CA THR A 290 7.32 -8.04 -12.15
C THR A 290 5.96 -7.36 -12.17
N TRP A 291 5.89 -6.08 -11.78
CA TRP A 291 4.63 -5.33 -11.80
C TRP A 291 4.09 -5.06 -13.20
N ARG A 292 4.97 -4.90 -14.20
CA ARG A 292 4.54 -4.81 -15.61
C ARG A 292 3.90 -6.11 -16.07
N LEU A 293 4.51 -7.25 -15.75
CA LEU A 293 3.96 -8.56 -16.06
C LEU A 293 2.61 -8.76 -15.37
N TYR A 294 2.53 -8.48 -14.07
CA TYR A 294 1.29 -8.61 -13.29
C TYR A 294 0.16 -7.73 -13.86
N LEU A 295 0.44 -6.46 -14.19
CA LEU A 295 -0.55 -5.57 -14.81
C LEU A 295 -1.00 -6.06 -16.20
N ARG A 296 -0.08 -6.61 -17.02
CA ARG A 296 -0.43 -7.22 -18.30
C ARG A 296 -1.38 -8.41 -18.11
N LEU A 297 -1.12 -9.27 -17.13
CA LEU A 297 -1.99 -10.39 -16.79
C LEU A 297 -3.38 -9.92 -16.34
N ARG A 298 -3.47 -8.87 -15.52
CA ARG A 298 -4.74 -8.24 -15.13
C ARG A 298 -5.52 -7.69 -16.33
N ARG A 299 -4.84 -6.99 -17.24
CA ARG A 299 -5.46 -6.46 -18.47
C ARG A 299 -5.96 -7.57 -19.40
N MET A 300 -5.19 -8.65 -19.54
CA MET A 300 -5.60 -9.83 -20.29
C MET A 300 -6.82 -10.49 -19.67
N HIS A 301 -6.82 -10.66 -18.33
CA HIS A 301 -7.97 -11.19 -17.61
C HIS A 301 -9.23 -10.32 -17.83
N ARG A 302 -9.11 -9.00 -17.73
CA ARG A 302 -10.21 -8.07 -18.03
C ARG A 302 -10.76 -8.25 -19.45
N PHE A 303 -9.86 -8.38 -20.44
CA PHE A 303 -10.25 -8.61 -21.82
C PHE A 303 -11.01 -9.94 -21.98
N MET A 304 -10.45 -11.05 -21.47
CA MET A 304 -11.08 -12.36 -21.53
C MET A 304 -12.45 -12.36 -20.84
N SER A 305 -12.53 -11.83 -19.62
CA SER A 305 -13.77 -11.78 -18.85
C SER A 305 -14.84 -10.98 -19.58
N ARG A 306 -14.52 -9.77 -20.08
CA ARG A 306 -15.53 -8.89 -20.70
C ARG A 306 -15.86 -9.25 -22.15
N LYS A 307 -14.86 -9.58 -22.97
CA LYS A 307 -15.03 -9.74 -24.43
C LYS A 307 -15.28 -11.18 -24.86
N VAL A 308 -14.70 -12.15 -24.16
CA VAL A 308 -14.84 -13.58 -24.49
C VAL A 308 -15.95 -14.22 -23.65
N LEU A 309 -15.87 -14.10 -22.33
CA LEU A 309 -16.80 -14.74 -21.39
C LEU A 309 -18.06 -13.90 -21.10
N ARG A 310 -18.07 -12.62 -21.48
CA ARG A 310 -19.14 -11.64 -21.20
C ARG A 310 -19.52 -11.57 -19.71
N ARG A 311 -18.53 -11.71 -18.83
CA ARG A 311 -18.66 -11.63 -17.37
C ARG A 311 -18.22 -10.26 -16.86
N TYR A 312 -18.78 -9.88 -15.71
CA TYR A 312 -18.34 -8.72 -14.95
C TYR A 312 -16.88 -8.90 -14.50
N TYR A 313 -16.10 -7.83 -14.59
CA TYR A 313 -14.72 -7.78 -14.12
C TYR A 313 -14.61 -6.68 -13.06
N PRO A 314 -14.53 -7.03 -11.76
CA PRO A 314 -14.73 -6.06 -10.69
C PRO A 314 -13.53 -5.14 -10.46
N TYR A 315 -12.37 -5.44 -11.05
CA TYR A 315 -11.13 -4.73 -10.73
C TYR A 315 -10.92 -3.50 -11.59
N ILE A 316 -10.61 -2.39 -10.92
CA ILE A 316 -10.20 -1.14 -11.54
C ILE A 316 -8.70 -1.24 -11.83
N LEU A 317 -8.31 -0.91 -13.05
CA LEU A 317 -6.92 -1.02 -13.52
C LEU A 317 -6.38 0.37 -13.88
N PRO A 318 -5.11 0.68 -13.54
CA PRO A 318 -4.50 1.93 -13.94
C PRO A 318 -4.42 2.05 -15.47
N GLY A 319 -4.54 3.29 -15.93
CA GLY A 319 -4.32 3.70 -17.31
C GLY A 319 -2.84 3.61 -17.73
N ARG A 320 -2.37 4.57 -18.52
CA ARG A 320 -0.95 4.63 -18.89
C ARG A 320 -0.14 5.12 -17.67
N ILE A 321 0.86 4.35 -17.26
CA ILE A 321 1.77 4.70 -16.17
C ILE A 321 2.99 5.38 -16.80
N VAL A 322 3.33 6.58 -16.35
CA VAL A 322 4.61 7.22 -16.62
C VAL A 322 5.57 6.72 -15.53
N ARG A 323 6.72 6.19 -15.94
CA ARG A 323 7.79 5.71 -15.05
C ARG A 323 9.05 6.48 -15.35
#